data_AF-A0A0B1SL42-F1
#
_entry.id   AF-A0A0B1SL42-F1
#
_cell.length_a   1.000
_cell.length_b   1.000
_cell.length_c   1.000
_cell.angle_alpha   90.00
_cell.angle_beta   90.00
_cell.angle_gamma   90.00
#
_symmetry.space_group_name_H-M   'P 1'
#
loop_
_entity.id
_entity.type
_entity.pdbx_description
1 polymer ?
#
loop_
_entity_poly.entity_id
_entity_poly.type
_entity_poly.pdbx_seq_one_letter_code
_entity_poly.pdbx_strand_id
1 'polypeptide(L)'
;MCRDSSFLQILGVKSIVLVSALGMMPRMYDVIGIPQVPSFMPLAITPYSDDMTFTERLVNFKISLQLRYYIRQWEYEAWKLFNSKYPGFPSVQEIYTEKTALIMTNVNEFAETSRPTVNMVRYVGGSTLHDSQPLSEDLDRLLNERSTNVLFSLGSLVLSKDMPRWLKNG
;
A
#
# COMPACT_ATOMS: atom_id res chain seq x y z
N MET A 1 -8.98 -2.93 7.71
CA MET A 1 -8.37 -4.17 7.18
C MET A 1 -8.72 -5.43 7.99
N CYS A 2 -8.31 -5.58 9.27
CA CYS A 2 -8.64 -6.81 10.04
C CYS A 2 -10.15 -6.93 10.35
N ARG A 3 -10.83 -5.79 10.55
CA ARG A 3 -12.28 -5.75 10.71
C ARG A 3 -12.99 -6.19 9.43
N ASP A 4 -12.57 -5.63 8.29
CA ASP A 4 -13.21 -5.86 6.99
C ASP A 4 -13.17 -7.34 6.58
N SER A 5 -12.02 -8.02 6.72
CA SER A 5 -11.90 -9.46 6.46
C SER A 5 -12.81 -10.30 7.35
N SER A 6 -12.90 -9.96 8.63
CA SER A 6 -13.78 -10.68 9.56
C SER A 6 -15.26 -10.46 9.22
N PHE A 7 -15.64 -9.26 8.80
CA PHE A 7 -17.00 -9.00 8.31
C PHE A 7 -17.31 -9.79 7.03
N LEU A 8 -16.38 -9.82 6.07
CA LEU A 8 -16.54 -10.61 4.85
C LEU A 8 -16.68 -12.11 5.14
N GLN A 9 -15.97 -12.63 6.15
CA GLN A 9 -16.14 -14.01 6.62
C GLN A 9 -17.54 -14.25 7.20
N ILE A 10 -18.05 -13.33 8.03
CA ILE A 10 -19.41 -13.43 8.60
C ILE A 10 -20.48 -13.39 7.50
N LEU A 11 -20.27 -12.58 6.46
CA LEU A 11 -21.16 -12.48 5.30
C LEU A 11 -21.08 -13.69 4.36
N GLY A 12 -20.19 -14.66 4.61
CA GLY A 12 -20.05 -15.85 3.77
C GLY A 12 -19.41 -15.58 2.40
N VAL A 13 -18.63 -14.50 2.27
CA VAL A 13 -17.94 -14.18 1.02
C VAL A 13 -16.89 -15.26 0.73
N LYS A 14 -16.92 -15.81 -0.49
CA LYS A 14 -16.04 -16.93 -0.91
C LYS A 14 -14.72 -16.48 -1.50
N SER A 15 -14.69 -15.33 -2.17
CA SER A 15 -13.50 -14.83 -2.86
C SER A 15 -13.32 -13.35 -2.60
N ILE A 16 -12.07 -12.96 -2.32
CA ILE A 16 -11.66 -11.60 -2.00
C ILE A 16 -10.59 -11.17 -3.01
N VAL A 17 -10.66 -9.91 -3.41
CA VAL A 17 -9.62 -9.26 -4.21
C VAL A 17 -8.92 -8.25 -3.31
N LEU A 18 -7.60 -8.40 -3.18
CA LEU A 18 -6.78 -7.43 -2.47
C LEU A 18 -6.31 -6.36 -3.43
N VAL A 19 -6.43 -5.10 -3.04
CA VAL A 19 -5.98 -3.95 -3.84
C VAL A 19 -4.99 -3.14 -3.03
N SER A 20 -3.89 -2.71 -3.66
CA SER A 20 -2.89 -1.83 -3.05
C SER A 20 -2.58 -0.63 -3.93
N ALA A 21 -2.56 0.56 -3.33
CA ALA A 21 -2.15 1.79 -4.00
C ALA A 21 -0.62 1.99 -4.04
N LEU A 22 0.12 1.37 -3.10
CA LEU A 22 1.55 1.62 -2.88
C LEU A 22 2.44 0.43 -3.27
N GLY A 23 1.89 -0.55 -4.00
CA GLY A 23 2.58 -1.80 -4.33
C GLY A 23 2.36 -2.92 -3.30
N MET A 24 3.16 -3.99 -3.34
CA MET A 24 2.93 -5.14 -2.46
C MET A 24 3.21 -4.83 -0.98
N MET A 25 2.18 -5.04 -0.15
CA MET A 25 2.28 -4.89 1.30
C MET A 25 2.67 -6.20 1.99
N PRO A 26 3.25 -6.17 3.22
CA PRO A 26 3.67 -7.36 3.95
C PRO A 26 2.67 -8.52 3.96
N ARG A 27 1.37 -8.25 4.19
CA ARG A 27 0.33 -9.29 4.20
C ARG A 27 0.14 -9.99 2.85
N MET A 28 0.34 -9.29 1.74
CA MET A 28 0.18 -9.85 0.40
C MET A 28 1.23 -10.92 0.13
N TYR A 29 2.43 -10.78 0.72
CA TYR A 29 3.49 -11.78 0.69
C TYR A 29 3.11 -13.07 1.43
N ASP A 30 2.47 -12.94 2.60
CA ASP A 30 1.99 -14.09 3.37
C ASP A 30 0.91 -14.87 2.60
N VAL A 31 0.02 -14.17 1.89
CA VAL A 31 -1.05 -14.75 1.06
C VAL A 31 -0.49 -15.55 -0.11
N ILE A 32 0.52 -15.01 -0.82
CA ILE A 32 1.14 -15.70 -1.95
C ILE A 32 2.19 -16.74 -1.54
N GLY A 33 2.50 -16.83 -0.24
CA GLY A 33 3.49 -17.77 0.30
C GLY A 33 4.95 -17.43 -0.02
N ILE A 34 5.26 -16.19 -0.41
CA ILE A 34 6.62 -15.76 -0.73
C ILE A 34 7.15 -14.90 0.42
N PRO A 35 8.17 -15.33 1.16
CA PRO A 35 8.67 -14.54 2.28
C PRO A 35 9.31 -13.24 1.79
N GLN A 36 8.91 -12.11 2.38
CA GLN A 36 9.60 -10.85 2.15
C GLN A 36 11.00 -10.90 2.78
N VAL A 37 12.02 -10.57 1.97
CA VAL A 37 13.43 -10.59 2.35
C VAL A 37 13.95 -9.15 2.56
N PRO A 38 13.98 -8.64 3.80
CA PRO A 38 14.32 -7.24 4.07
C PRO A 38 15.79 -6.87 3.80
N SER A 39 16.65 -7.84 3.44
CA SER A 39 18.03 -7.55 3.08
C SER A 39 18.17 -6.90 1.71
N PHE A 40 17.21 -7.07 0.79
CA PHE A 40 17.21 -6.43 -0.53
C PHE A 40 15.85 -5.86 -0.93
N MET A 41 14.77 -6.19 -0.18
CA MET A 41 13.45 -5.61 -0.39
C MET A 41 13.22 -4.48 0.61
N PRO A 42 13.27 -3.20 0.19
CA PRO A 42 12.92 -2.10 1.06
C PRO A 42 11.44 -2.18 1.48
N LEU A 43 11.14 -1.68 2.67
CA LEU A 43 9.76 -1.51 3.12
C LEU A 43 9.19 -0.22 2.54
N ALA A 44 7.90 -0.20 2.18
CA ALA A 44 7.23 1.00 1.68
C ALA A 44 7.23 2.19 2.69
N ILE A 45 7.57 1.94 3.95
CA ILE A 45 7.66 2.96 5.01
C ILE A 45 9.09 3.47 5.26
N THR A 46 10.09 2.87 4.61
CA THR A 46 11.48 3.33 4.68
C THR A 46 11.80 4.15 3.42
N PRO A 47 12.72 5.13 3.52
CA PRO A 47 13.13 5.93 2.36
C PRO A 47 14.15 5.19 1.47
N TYR A 48 14.33 3.88 1.66
CA TYR A 48 15.37 3.09 1.01
C TYR A 48 14.90 2.55 -0.34
N SER A 49 15.84 2.41 -1.27
CA SER A 49 15.65 1.68 -2.52
C SER A 49 16.12 0.23 -2.38
N ASP A 50 16.21 -0.48 -3.49
CA ASP A 50 16.85 -1.80 -3.59
C ASP A 50 18.38 -1.74 -3.46
N ASP A 51 18.98 -0.55 -3.60
CA ASP A 51 20.39 -0.28 -3.33
C ASP A 51 20.59 0.22 -1.89
N MET A 52 20.67 -0.73 -0.95
CA MET A 52 20.93 -0.45 0.47
C MET A 52 22.33 -0.87 0.89
N THR A 53 22.99 0.00 1.66
CA THR A 53 24.19 -0.32 2.44
C THR A 53 23.88 -1.33 3.55
N PHE A 54 24.91 -1.96 4.13
CA PHE A 54 24.73 -2.93 5.22
C PHE A 54 23.94 -2.35 6.41
N THR A 55 24.23 -1.11 6.81
CA THR A 55 23.55 -0.46 7.93
C THR A 55 22.07 -0.18 7.61
N GLU A 56 21.77 0.25 6.39
CA GLU A 56 20.39 0.47 5.95
C GLU A 56 19.60 -0.84 5.90
N ARG A 57 20.23 -1.94 5.45
CA ARG A 57 19.63 -3.29 5.52
C ARG A 57 19.31 -3.70 6.95
N LEU A 58 20.19 -3.40 7.91
CA LEU A 58 19.95 -3.70 9.32
C LEU A 58 18.78 -2.89 9.89
N VAL A 59 18.68 -1.61 9.54
CA VAL A 59 17.56 -0.75 9.91
C VAL A 59 16.26 -1.24 9.27
N ASN A 60 16.28 -1.56 7.97
CA ASN A 60 15.14 -2.09 7.23
C ASN A 60 14.66 -3.43 7.83
N PHE A 61 15.59 -4.32 8.20
CA PHE A 61 15.29 -5.58 8.90
C PHE A 61 14.62 -5.33 10.25
N LYS A 62 15.18 -4.42 11.07
CA LYS A 62 14.60 -4.06 12.38
C LYS A 62 13.19 -3.51 12.23
N ILE A 63 12.97 -2.59 11.30
CA ILE A 63 11.65 -1.99 11.04
C ILE A 63 10.67 -3.08 10.53
N SER A 64 11.12 -3.98 9.67
CA SER A 64 10.31 -5.12 9.17
C SER A 64 9.83 -5.98 10.34
N LEU A 65 10.73 -6.32 11.27
CA LEU A 65 10.40 -7.15 12.43
C LEU A 65 9.39 -6.44 13.35
N GLN A 66 9.61 -5.15 13.62
CA GLN A 66 8.70 -4.34 14.42
C GLN A 66 7.32 -4.26 13.78
N LEU A 67 7.25 -3.97 12.48
CA LEU A 67 5.99 -3.86 11.75
C LEU A 67 5.23 -5.19 11.76
N ARG A 68 5.90 -6.32 11.51
CA ARG A 68 5.29 -7.66 11.60
C ARG A 68 4.76 -7.95 12.99
N TYR A 69 5.49 -7.58 14.04
CA TYR A 69 5.06 -7.77 15.42
C TYR A 69 3.77 -6.97 15.71
N TYR A 70 3.74 -5.67 15.37
CA TYR A 70 2.56 -4.83 15.59
C TYR A 70 1.33 -5.30 14.80
N ILE A 71 1.52 -5.70 13.53
CA ILE A 71 0.42 -6.22 12.70
C ILE A 71 -0.17 -7.48 13.33
N ARG A 72 0.67 -8.45 13.72
CA ARG A 72 0.21 -9.68 14.37
C ARG A 72 -0.51 -9.42 15.69
N GLN A 73 -0.01 -8.47 16.48
CA GLN A 73 -0.67 -8.08 17.72
C GLN A 73 -2.06 -7.49 17.46
N TRP A 74 -2.19 -6.58 16.48
CA TRP A 74 -3.48 -6.01 16.11
C TRP A 74 -4.46 -7.04 15.54
N GLU A 75 -3.96 -7.98 14.73
CA GLU A 75 -4.76 -9.10 14.22
C GLU A 75 -5.24 -10.01 15.33
N TYR A 76 -4.38 -10.31 16.32
CA TYR A 76 -4.74 -11.13 17.47
C TYR A 76 -5.81 -10.47 18.35
N GLU A 77 -5.68 -9.17 18.63
CA GLU A 77 -6.70 -8.42 19.36
C GLU A 77 -8.05 -8.40 18.61
N ALA A 78 -8.02 -8.20 17.29
CA ALA A 78 -9.22 -8.27 16.47
C ALA A 78 -9.84 -9.67 16.47
N TRP A 79 -9.04 -10.71 16.27
CA TRP A 79 -9.47 -12.10 16.28
C TRP A 79 -10.13 -12.48 17.61
N LYS A 80 -9.54 -12.10 18.76
CA LYS A 80 -10.14 -12.34 20.09
C LYS A 80 -11.56 -11.80 20.20
N LEU A 81 -11.81 -10.60 19.67
CA LEU A 81 -13.14 -9.98 19.68
C LEU A 81 -14.14 -10.74 18.80
N PHE A 82 -13.73 -11.23 17.63
CA PHE A 82 -14.62 -12.01 16.76
C PHE A 82 -14.85 -13.42 17.29
N ASN A 83 -13.80 -14.08 17.78
CA ASN A 83 -13.88 -15.44 18.32
C ASN A 83 -14.71 -15.51 19.61
N SER A 84 -14.75 -14.44 20.43
CA SER A 84 -15.62 -14.40 21.61
C SER A 84 -17.11 -14.36 21.25
N LYS A 85 -17.47 -13.78 20.10
CA LYS A 85 -18.85 -13.70 19.60
C LYS A 85 -19.23 -14.88 18.71
N TYR A 86 -18.27 -15.41 17.95
CA TYR A 86 -18.43 -16.51 17.02
C TYR A 86 -17.36 -17.58 17.32
N PRO A 87 -17.63 -18.55 18.21
CA PRO A 87 -16.64 -19.55 18.58
C PRO A 87 -16.10 -20.33 17.37
N GLY A 88 -14.77 -20.49 17.29
CA GLY A 88 -14.10 -21.13 16.16
C GLY A 88 -13.87 -20.20 14.98
N PHE A 89 -13.84 -18.88 15.22
CA PHE A 89 -13.58 -17.90 14.16
C PHE A 89 -12.17 -18.09 13.60
N PRO A 90 -11.99 -18.18 12.27
CA PRO A 90 -10.67 -18.34 11.67
C PRO A 90 -9.78 -17.13 11.92
N SER A 91 -8.46 -17.33 11.92
CA SER A 91 -7.53 -16.23 12.05
C SER A 91 -7.61 -15.27 10.85
N VAL A 92 -7.25 -14.00 11.04
CA VAL A 92 -7.24 -13.03 9.93
C VAL A 92 -6.33 -13.52 8.79
N GLN A 93 -5.22 -14.17 9.14
CA GLN A 93 -4.30 -14.76 8.18
C GLN A 93 -4.97 -15.89 7.38
N GLU A 94 -5.63 -16.85 8.04
CA GLU A 94 -6.38 -17.92 7.36
C GLU A 94 -7.43 -17.37 6.39
N ILE A 95 -8.23 -16.38 6.82
CA ILE A 95 -9.25 -15.76 5.98
C ILE A 95 -8.64 -15.22 4.69
N TYR A 96 -7.53 -14.48 4.78
CA TYR A 96 -6.88 -13.92 3.59
C TYR A 96 -6.22 -14.99 2.74
N THR A 97 -5.51 -15.96 3.32
CA THR A 97 -4.83 -17.02 2.58
C THR A 97 -5.82 -17.91 1.82
N GLU A 98 -6.96 -18.26 2.43
CA GLU A 98 -7.95 -19.16 1.82
C GLU A 98 -8.85 -18.47 0.80
N LYS A 99 -9.19 -17.19 1.03
CA LYS A 99 -10.20 -16.49 0.20
C LYS A 99 -9.62 -15.55 -0.84
N THR A 100 -8.36 -15.16 -0.75
CA THR A 100 -7.80 -14.23 -1.74
C THR A 100 -7.62 -14.94 -3.07
N ALA A 101 -8.36 -14.47 -4.08
CA ALA A 101 -8.28 -15.01 -5.44
C ALA A 101 -7.36 -14.19 -6.35
N LEU A 102 -7.15 -12.91 -6.03
CA LEU A 102 -6.40 -11.96 -6.85
C LEU A 102 -5.83 -10.84 -5.99
N ILE A 103 -4.62 -10.39 -6.32
CA ILE A 103 -3.99 -9.21 -5.75
C ILE A 103 -3.72 -8.22 -6.87
N MET A 104 -4.29 -7.02 -6.78
CA MET A 104 -4.11 -5.93 -7.72
C MET A 104 -3.26 -4.82 -7.11
N THR A 105 -2.16 -4.47 -7.76
CA THR A 105 -1.24 -3.42 -7.28
C THR A 105 -1.22 -2.27 -8.28
N ASN A 106 -1.54 -1.06 -7.81
CA ASN A 106 -1.51 0.16 -8.63
C ASN A 106 -0.09 0.72 -8.77
N VAL A 107 0.81 -0.11 -9.26
CA VAL A 107 2.20 0.25 -9.54
C VAL A 107 2.58 -0.30 -10.90
N ASN A 108 3.53 0.35 -11.56
CA ASN A 108 4.11 -0.16 -12.78
C ASN A 108 5.10 -1.28 -12.42
N GLU A 109 5.04 -2.40 -13.13
CA GLU A 109 5.90 -3.56 -12.90
C GLU A 109 7.41 -3.24 -12.99
N PHE A 110 7.78 -2.27 -13.84
CA PHE A 110 9.18 -1.83 -14.02
C PHE A 110 9.66 -0.88 -12.93
N ALA A 111 8.75 -0.27 -12.17
CA ALA A 111 9.09 0.62 -11.07
C ALA A 111 9.25 -0.11 -9.73
N GLU A 112 8.93 -1.41 -9.68
CA GLU A 112 9.07 -2.20 -8.47
C GLU A 112 10.40 -2.95 -8.40
N THR A 113 10.91 -3.10 -7.16
CA THR A 113 12.07 -3.94 -6.87
C THR A 113 11.85 -5.37 -7.38
N SER A 114 12.87 -5.90 -8.07
CA SER A 114 12.88 -7.27 -8.58
C SER A 114 12.65 -8.28 -7.45
N ARG A 115 11.60 -9.10 -7.60
CA ARG A 115 11.24 -10.13 -6.63
C ARG A 115 10.43 -11.25 -7.29
N PRO A 116 10.42 -12.46 -6.71
CA PRO A 116 9.52 -13.52 -7.14
C PRO A 116 8.05 -13.07 -7.06
N THR A 117 7.28 -13.40 -8.10
CA THR A 117 5.84 -13.12 -8.18
C THR A 117 5.08 -14.35 -8.68
N VAL A 118 3.75 -14.34 -8.54
CA VAL A 118 2.85 -15.42 -8.96
C VAL A 118 1.72 -14.85 -9.82
N ASN A 119 1.05 -15.71 -10.59
CA ASN A 119 -0.05 -15.33 -11.49
C ASN A 119 -1.26 -14.66 -10.79
N MET A 120 -1.36 -14.80 -9.47
CA MET A 120 -2.37 -14.14 -8.63
C MET A 120 -2.10 -12.64 -8.45
N VAL A 121 -0.87 -12.17 -8.66
CA VAL A 121 -0.52 -10.75 -8.56
C VAL A 121 -0.64 -10.10 -9.94
N ARG A 122 -1.38 -9.00 -10.03
CA ARG A 122 -1.61 -8.22 -11.26
C ARG A 122 -1.28 -6.76 -11.04
N TYR A 123 -0.37 -6.26 -11.86
CA TYR A 123 -0.03 -4.85 -11.94
C TYR A 123 -1.11 -4.11 -12.72
N VAL A 124 -1.77 -3.17 -12.06
CA VAL A 124 -2.81 -2.31 -12.61
C VAL A 124 -2.41 -0.83 -12.46
N GLY A 125 -1.11 -0.57 -12.58
CA GLY A 125 -0.54 0.78 -12.52
C GLY A 125 -1.24 1.71 -13.51
N GLY A 126 -1.77 2.82 -13.01
CA GLY A 126 -2.48 3.79 -13.83
C GLY A 126 -3.94 3.42 -14.15
N SER A 127 -4.49 2.35 -13.54
CA SER A 127 -5.90 1.96 -13.73
C SER A 127 -6.92 3.02 -13.31
N THR A 128 -6.50 3.95 -12.44
CA THR A 128 -7.31 5.08 -11.98
C THR A 128 -7.06 6.35 -12.79
N LEU A 129 -6.25 6.31 -13.85
CA LEU A 129 -6.06 7.44 -14.74
C LEU A 129 -7.28 7.56 -15.65
N HIS A 130 -7.79 8.78 -15.75
CA HIS A 130 -8.85 9.14 -16.69
C HIS A 130 -8.23 9.81 -17.91
N ASP A 131 -8.95 9.77 -19.03
CA ASP A 131 -8.58 10.55 -20.21
C ASP A 131 -8.45 12.02 -19.82
N SER A 132 -7.35 12.64 -20.27
CA SER A 132 -7.08 14.04 -19.99
C SER A 132 -8.18 14.91 -20.60
N GLN A 133 -8.87 15.65 -19.73
CA GLN A 133 -9.76 16.71 -20.17
C GLN A 133 -8.94 17.90 -20.68
N PRO A 134 -9.44 18.65 -21.67
CA PRO A 134 -8.79 19.89 -22.08
C PRO A 134 -8.69 20.85 -20.89
N LEU A 135 -7.58 21.59 -20.82
CA LEU A 135 -7.41 22.66 -19.85
C LEU A 135 -8.47 23.75 -20.10
N SER A 136 -8.85 24.47 -19.05
CA SER A 136 -9.65 25.68 -19.22
C SER A 136 -8.86 26.71 -20.03
N GLU A 137 -9.53 27.56 -20.82
CA GLU A 137 -8.89 28.59 -21.63
C GLU A 137 -7.91 29.47 -20.83
N ASP A 138 -8.26 29.81 -19.58
CA ASP A 138 -7.40 30.63 -18.72
C ASP A 138 -6.09 29.91 -18.35
N LEU A 139 -6.16 28.61 -18.02
CA LEU A 139 -4.97 27.83 -17.68
C LEU A 139 -4.14 27.52 -18.92
N ASP A 140 -4.78 27.20 -20.04
CA ASP A 140 -4.10 26.94 -21.30
C ASP A 140 -3.34 28.19 -21.77
N ARG A 141 -3.99 29.37 -21.76
CA ARG A 141 -3.33 30.64 -22.06
C ARG A 141 -2.15 30.89 -21.11
N LEU A 142 -2.34 30.74 -19.81
CA LEU A 142 -1.31 30.98 -18.79
C LEU A 142 -0.10 30.06 -18.96
N LEU A 143 -0.33 28.76 -19.17
CA LEU A 143 0.73 27.77 -19.34
C LEU A 143 1.46 27.94 -20.68
N ASN A 144 0.78 28.46 -21.71
CA ASN A 144 1.40 28.74 -23.01
C ASN A 144 2.24 30.04 -23.05
N GLU A 145 2.20 30.89 -22.02
CA GLU A 145 3.05 32.11 -21.95
C GLU A 145 4.54 31.79 -21.87
N ARG A 146 4.90 30.59 -21.38
CA ARG A 146 6.30 30.17 -21.19
C ARG A 146 6.51 28.75 -21.68
N SER A 147 7.71 28.47 -22.19
CA SER A 147 8.11 27.13 -22.62
C SER A 147 8.23 26.11 -21.47
N THR A 148 8.40 26.61 -20.24
CA THR A 148 8.65 25.78 -19.06
C THR A 148 7.79 26.25 -17.91
N ASN A 149 7.00 25.33 -17.36
CA ASN A 149 6.10 25.55 -16.25
C ASN A 149 6.44 24.62 -15.09
N VAL A 150 6.22 25.08 -13.86
CA VAL A 150 6.38 24.28 -12.64
C VAL A 150 5.01 24.06 -12.04
N LEU A 151 4.55 22.80 -12.01
CA LEU A 151 3.31 22.42 -11.34
C LEU A 151 3.62 22.06 -9.88
N PHE A 152 2.98 22.76 -8.95
CA PHE A 152 3.03 22.46 -7.53
C PHE A 152 1.65 22.06 -7.01
N SER A 153 1.56 20.86 -6.43
CA SER A 153 0.33 20.35 -5.83
C SER A 153 0.67 19.55 -4.58
N LEU A 154 -0.05 19.81 -3.49
CA LEU A 154 0.07 19.08 -2.21
C LEU A 154 -0.96 17.94 -2.10
N GLY A 155 -1.72 17.70 -3.17
CA GLY A 155 -2.85 16.78 -3.16
C GLY A 155 -4.07 17.35 -2.42
N SER A 156 -5.10 16.52 -2.26
CA SER A 156 -6.37 16.91 -1.65
C SER A 156 -6.39 16.87 -0.12
N LEU A 157 -5.42 16.18 0.50
CA LEU A 157 -5.38 15.96 1.94
C LEU A 157 -4.70 17.10 2.71
N VAL A 158 -3.71 17.75 2.11
CA VAL A 158 -2.95 18.82 2.75
C VAL A 158 -3.51 20.16 2.31
N LEU A 159 -4.16 20.86 3.23
CA LEU A 159 -4.68 22.19 2.96
C LEU A 159 -3.63 23.25 3.32
N SER A 160 -3.38 24.18 2.41
CA SER A 160 -2.42 25.28 2.63
C SER A 160 -2.75 26.11 3.87
N LYS A 161 -4.03 26.16 4.27
CA LYS A 161 -4.46 26.85 5.50
C LYS A 161 -3.83 26.25 6.77
N ASP A 162 -3.61 24.93 6.78
CA ASP A 162 -3.10 24.17 7.93
C ASP A 162 -1.56 24.14 7.98
N MET A 163 -0.89 24.69 6.96
CA MET A 163 0.57 24.81 6.99
C MET A 163 1.04 25.79 8.08
N PRO A 164 2.11 25.44 8.81
CA PRO A 164 2.66 26.30 9.85
C PRO A 164 3.24 27.59 9.26
N ARG A 165 3.18 28.70 10.03
CA ARG A 165 3.55 30.04 9.53
C ARG A 165 4.98 30.13 9.00
N TRP A 166 5.93 29.41 9.59
CA TRP A 166 7.32 29.41 9.15
C TRP A 166 7.50 28.89 7.72
N LEU A 167 6.61 28.01 7.25
CA LEU A 167 6.63 27.48 5.88
C LEU A 167 5.92 28.40 4.88
N LYS A 168 5.06 29.31 5.36
CA LYS A 168 4.31 30.29 4.54
C LYS A 168 5.07 31.58 4.29
N ASN A 169 6.01 31.93 5.17
CA ASN A 169 6.75 33.19 5.15
C ASN A 169 8.16 33.03 4.52
N GLY A 170 8.37 31.98 3.71
CA GLY A 170 9.61 31.74 2.97
C GLY A 170 9.68 32.58 1.70
#